data_AF-A0A0R3RLR8-F1
#
_entry.id   AF-A0A0R3RLR8-F1
#
_cell.length_a   1.000
_cell.length_b   1.000
_cell.length_c   1.000
_cell.angle_alpha   90.00
_cell.angle_beta   90.00
_cell.angle_gamma   90.00
#
_symmetry.space_group_name_H-M   'P 1'
#
loop_
_entity.id
_entity.type
_entity.pdbx_description
1 polymer ?
#
loop_
_entity_poly.entity_id
_entity_poly.type
_entity_poly.pdbx_seq_one_letter_code
_entity_poly.pdbx_strand_id
1 'polypeptide(L)'
;MSNREMSLLALLLAKYLQEEIKQLSDPIDFRNSSSCVILQILIELYGRVELQRLQIAEINQKLNHMECREKFFNLNPIDLFQSITGIKPKNIDEAIGNTTVAKIFNDSKEFLMHWATVYADVIFGKMIKYP
;
A
#
# COMPACT_ATOMS: atom_id res chain seq x y z
N MET A 1 -24.36 -20.12 0.54
CA MET A 1 -24.32 -20.84 -0.75
C MET A 1 -23.96 -22.28 -0.50
N SER A 2 -24.59 -23.20 -1.23
CA SER A 2 -24.15 -24.60 -1.27
C SER A 2 -22.80 -24.73 -1.98
N ASN A 3 -22.06 -25.81 -1.71
CA ASN A 3 -20.79 -26.10 -2.41
C ASN A 3 -20.95 -26.13 -3.93
N ARG A 4 -22.12 -26.57 -4.42
CA ARG A 4 -22.46 -26.59 -5.84
C ARG A 4 -22.54 -25.18 -6.42
N GLU A 5 -23.24 -24.26 -5.75
CA GLU A 5 -23.38 -22.88 -6.21
C GLU A 5 -22.03 -22.15 -6.21
N MET A 6 -21.21 -22.36 -5.17
CA MET A 6 -19.84 -21.81 -5.10
C MET A 6 -18.96 -22.31 -6.25
N SER A 7 -19.05 -23.61 -6.58
CA SER A 7 -18.29 -24.20 -7.68
C SER A 7 -18.74 -23.64 -9.04
N LEU A 8 -20.05 -23.47 -9.24
CA LEU A 8 -20.60 -22.87 -10.45
C LEU A 8 -20.21 -21.40 -10.61
N LEU A 9 -20.24 -20.64 -9.52
CA LEU A 9 -19.79 -19.26 -9.49
C LEU A 9 -18.30 -19.16 -9.84
N ALA A 10 -17.45 -20.00 -9.24
CA ALA A 10 -16.02 -20.04 -9.55
C ALA A 10 -15.75 -20.36 -11.03
N LEU A 11 -16.47 -21.32 -11.61
CA LEU A 11 -16.36 -21.67 -13.04
C LEU A 11 -16.81 -20.54 -13.96
N LEU A 12 -17.90 -19.85 -13.61
CA LEU A 12 -18.41 -18.71 -14.37
C LEU A 12 -17.38 -17.57 -14.38
N LEU A 13 -16.80 -17.25 -13.21
CA LEU A 13 -15.79 -16.22 -13.06
C LEU A 13 -14.52 -16.56 -13.85
N ALA A 14 -14.05 -17.80 -13.78
CA ALA A 14 -12.88 -18.25 -14.53
C ALA A 14 -13.08 -18.08 -16.04
N LYS A 15 -14.26 -18.45 -16.56
CA LYS A 15 -14.59 -18.25 -17.97
C LYS A 15 -14.66 -16.78 -18.34
N TYR A 16 -15.30 -15.96 -17.51
CA TYR A 16 -15.45 -14.53 -17.77
C TYR A 16 -14.09 -13.81 -17.80
N LEU A 17 -13.25 -14.06 -16.80
CA LEU A 17 -11.87 -13.59 -16.73
C LEU A 17 -11.06 -13.99 -17.98
N GLN A 18 -11.17 -15.25 -18.38
CA GLN A 18 -10.44 -15.77 -19.53
C GLN A 18 -10.83 -15.07 -20.84
N GLU A 19 -12.13 -14.84 -21.07
CA GLU A 19 -12.59 -14.15 -22.28
C GLU A 19 -12.17 -12.68 -22.30
N GLU A 20 -12.19 -12.02 -21.15
CA GLU A 20 -11.78 -10.62 -21.03
C GLU A 20 -10.27 -10.47 -21.25
N ILE A 21 -9.45 -11.36 -20.65
CA ILE A 21 -7.99 -11.37 -20.83
C ILE A 21 -7.60 -11.57 -22.30
N LYS A 22 -8.32 -12.42 -23.04
CA LYS A 22 -8.06 -12.63 -24.49
C LYS A 22 -8.27 -11.37 -25.33
N GLN A 23 -9.12 -10.46 -24.88
CA GLN A 23 -9.45 -9.23 -25.61
C GLN A 23 -8.54 -8.05 -25.22
N LEU A 24 -7.72 -8.19 -24.19
CA LEU A 24 -6.78 -7.16 -23.78
C LEU A 24 -5.63 -7.03 -24.77
N SER A 25 -5.39 -5.81 -25.23
CA SER A 25 -4.18 -5.44 -25.96
C SER A 25 -3.00 -5.16 -25.03
N ASP A 26 -3.26 -4.55 -23.87
CA ASP A 26 -2.27 -4.26 -22.83
C ASP A 26 -2.74 -4.89 -21.50
N PRO A 27 -1.91 -5.70 -20.83
CA PRO A 27 -2.22 -6.25 -19.51
C PRO A 27 -2.58 -5.20 -18.44
N ILE A 28 -2.09 -3.95 -18.56
CA ILE A 28 -2.40 -2.86 -17.63
C ILE A 28 -3.90 -2.50 -17.68
N ASP A 29 -4.53 -2.61 -18.85
CA ASP A 29 -5.94 -2.25 -19.06
C ASP A 29 -6.89 -3.17 -18.29
N PHE A 30 -6.43 -4.35 -17.87
CA PHE A 30 -7.20 -5.24 -17.00
C PHE A 30 -7.64 -4.57 -15.70
N ARG A 31 -6.90 -3.55 -15.21
CA ARG A 31 -7.28 -2.81 -13.99
C ARG A 31 -8.60 -2.04 -14.13
N ASN A 32 -8.98 -1.68 -15.34
CA ASN A 32 -10.18 -0.89 -15.64
C ASN A 32 -11.35 -1.75 -16.12
N SER A 33 -11.22 -3.07 -15.97
CA SER A 33 -12.12 -4.03 -16.55
C SER A 33 -13.26 -4.42 -15.59
N SER A 34 -14.34 -4.98 -16.16
CA SER A 34 -15.46 -5.47 -15.35
C SER A 34 -15.03 -6.64 -14.45
N SER A 35 -14.13 -7.50 -14.92
CA SER A 35 -13.64 -8.62 -14.11
C SER A 35 -12.84 -8.16 -12.90
N CYS A 36 -12.08 -7.07 -13.00
CA CYS A 36 -11.38 -6.50 -11.84
C CYS A 36 -12.37 -6.03 -10.76
N VAL A 37 -13.46 -5.36 -11.16
CA VAL A 37 -14.53 -4.94 -10.24
C VAL A 37 -15.20 -6.13 -9.58
N ILE A 38 -15.52 -7.18 -10.35
CA ILE A 38 -16.15 -8.40 -9.82
C ILE A 38 -15.22 -9.09 -8.82
N LEU A 39 -13.92 -9.20 -9.13
CA LEU A 39 -12.92 -9.77 -8.22
C LEU A 39 -12.83 -8.99 -6.91
N GLN A 40 -12.87 -7.66 -6.95
CA GLN A 40 -12.86 -6.82 -5.74
C GLN A 40 -14.07 -7.12 -4.83
N ILE A 41 -15.27 -7.17 -5.40
CA ILE A 41 -16.49 -7.53 -4.66
C ILE A 41 -16.34 -8.91 -4.01
N LEU A 42 -15.80 -9.90 -4.73
CA LEU A 42 -15.63 -11.25 -4.21
C LEU A 42 -14.56 -11.34 -3.11
N ILE A 43 -13.47 -10.58 -3.22
CA ILE A 43 -12.47 -10.47 -2.16
C ILE A 43 -13.09 -9.91 -0.89
N GLU A 44 -13.95 -8.90 -1.00
CA GLU A 44 -14.66 -8.35 0.16
C GLU A 44 -15.63 -9.35 0.79
N LEU A 45 -16.39 -10.09 -0.02
CA LEU A 45 -17.38 -11.04 0.47
C LEU A 45 -16.76 -12.34 1.01
N TYR A 46 -15.66 -12.82 0.42
CA TYR A 46 -15.14 -14.17 0.66
C TYR A 46 -13.65 -14.24 1.03
N GLY A 47 -12.89 -13.15 0.89
CA GLY A 47 -11.43 -13.14 1.05
C GLY A 47 -10.94 -13.35 2.49
N ARG A 48 -11.84 -13.48 3.48
CA ARG A 48 -11.51 -13.66 4.91
C ARG A 48 -10.46 -12.65 5.41
N VAL A 49 -10.56 -11.41 4.91
CA VAL A 49 -9.61 -10.32 5.19
C VAL A 49 -9.79 -9.68 6.56
N GLU A 50 -10.72 -10.17 7.38
CA GLU A 50 -11.09 -9.54 8.65
C GLU A 50 -9.93 -9.50 9.65
N LEU A 51 -9.17 -10.59 9.77
CA LEU A 51 -7.98 -10.61 10.63
C LEU A 51 -6.93 -9.60 10.16
N GLN A 52 -6.69 -9.52 8.84
CA GLN A 52 -5.78 -8.54 8.26
C GLN A 52 -6.26 -7.10 8.50
N ARG A 53 -7.57 -6.84 8.37
CA ARG A 53 -8.17 -5.53 8.67
C ARG A 53 -7.95 -5.13 10.14
N LEU A 54 -8.14 -6.05 11.09
CA LEU A 54 -7.89 -5.81 12.50
C LEU A 54 -6.40 -5.52 12.78
N GLN A 55 -5.50 -6.29 12.18
CA GLN A 55 -4.06 -6.07 12.31
C GLN A 55 -3.62 -4.72 11.71
N ILE A 56 -4.16 -4.35 10.55
CA ILE A 56 -3.94 -3.02 9.94
C ILE A 56 -4.50 -1.92 10.86
N ALA A 57 -5.66 -2.12 11.48
CA ALA A 57 -6.23 -1.14 12.40
C ALA A 57 -5.36 -0.96 13.66
N GLU A 58 -4.80 -2.03 14.22
CA GLU A 58 -3.82 -1.93 15.32
C GLU A 58 -2.54 -1.19 14.89
N ILE A 59 -2.01 -1.47 13.70
CA ILE A 59 -0.87 -0.73 13.16
C ILE A 59 -1.20 0.76 13.04
N ASN A 60 -2.38 1.10 12.51
CA ASN A 60 -2.84 2.48 12.41
C ASN A 60 -2.94 3.16 13.79
N GLN A 61 -3.41 2.45 14.83
CA GLN A 61 -3.45 2.98 16.18
C GLN A 61 -2.03 3.26 16.71
N LYS A 62 -1.10 2.32 16.54
CA LYS A 62 0.31 2.48 16.92
C LYS A 62 0.97 3.65 16.20
N LEU A 63 0.77 3.78 14.88
CA LEU A 63 1.26 4.90 14.08
C LEU A 63 0.69 6.24 14.57
N ASN A 64 -0.57 6.25 15.01
CA ASN A 64 -1.23 7.45 15.49
C ASN A 64 -0.85 7.85 16.92
N HIS A 65 -0.26 6.95 17.72
CA HIS A 65 0.24 7.29 19.04
C HIS A 65 1.35 8.35 18.93
N MET A 66 1.24 9.38 19.76
CA MET A 66 2.05 10.60 19.71
C MET A 66 3.56 10.32 19.87
N GLU A 67 3.92 9.22 20.55
CA GLU A 67 5.31 8.78 20.73
C GLU A 67 5.92 8.15 19.48
N CYS A 68 5.09 7.63 18.58
CA CYS A 68 5.50 7.07 17.29
C CYS A 68 5.41 8.10 16.16
N ARG A 69 4.88 9.31 16.37
CA ARG A 69 4.84 10.33 15.31
C ARG A 69 6.21 10.99 15.22
N GLU A 70 6.84 10.93 14.06
CA GLU A 70 7.92 11.87 13.77
C GLU A 70 7.40 13.30 13.89
N LYS A 71 8.13 14.14 14.64
CA LYS A 71 7.82 15.57 14.75
C LYS A 71 7.86 16.27 13.38
N PHE A 72 8.66 15.76 12.45
CA PHE A 72 8.80 16.25 11.09
C PHE A 72 8.94 15.04 10.16
N PHE A 73 7.94 14.78 9.32
CA PHE A 73 8.04 13.78 8.25
C PHE A 73 8.08 14.49 6.89
N ASN A 74 9.22 14.43 6.20
CA ASN A 74 9.32 14.98 4.84
C ASN A 74 10.46 14.29 4.06
N LEU A 75 10.12 13.77 2.89
CA LEU A 75 11.06 13.09 1.99
C LEU A 75 11.51 13.98 0.82
N ASN A 76 11.23 15.29 0.88
CA ASN A 76 11.72 16.27 -0.06
C ASN A 76 12.78 17.18 0.60
N PRO A 77 14.08 16.96 0.29
CA PRO A 77 15.16 17.77 0.84
C PRO A 77 15.05 19.26 0.52
N ILE A 78 14.52 19.63 -0.66
CA ILE A 78 14.39 21.03 -1.08
C ILE A 78 13.37 21.76 -0.19
N ASP A 79 12.22 21.14 0.02
CA ASP A 79 11.15 21.70 0.86
C ASP A 79 11.61 21.79 2.32
N LEU A 80 12.31 20.76 2.81
CA LEU A 80 12.93 20.77 4.14
C LEU A 80 13.90 21.94 4.29
N PHE A 81 14.84 22.08 3.36
CA PHE A 81 15.83 23.15 3.42
C PHE A 81 15.16 24.52 3.40
N GLN A 82 14.18 24.73 2.52
CA GLN A 82 13.44 25.99 2.45
C GLN A 82 12.64 26.27 3.72
N SER A 83 12.03 25.25 4.33
CA SER A 83 11.28 25.41 5.59
C SER A 83 12.17 25.76 6.79
N ILE A 84 13.41 25.25 6.81
CA ILE A 84 14.35 25.43 7.92
C ILE A 84 15.11 26.74 7.79
N THR A 85 15.51 27.11 6.56
CA THR A 85 16.40 28.24 6.30
C THR A 85 15.67 29.49 5.79
N GLY A 86 14.44 29.33 5.28
CA GLY A 86 13.70 30.38 4.59
C GLY A 86 14.21 30.67 3.16
N ILE A 87 15.22 29.95 2.68
CA ILE A 87 15.88 30.18 1.39
C ILE A 87 15.68 28.95 0.50
N LYS A 88 15.46 29.17 -0.80
CA LYS A 88 15.39 28.08 -1.78
C LYS A 88 16.82 27.59 -2.12
N PRO A 89 17.13 26.29 -1.96
CA PRO A 89 18.43 25.76 -2.35
C PRO A 89 18.56 25.71 -3.88
N LYS A 90 19.78 25.74 -4.40
CA LYS A 90 20.07 25.67 -5.84
C LYS A 90 19.84 24.27 -6.40
N ASN A 91 20.13 23.24 -5.61
CA ASN A 91 19.94 21.84 -5.98
C ASN A 91 19.75 20.96 -4.73
N ILE A 92 19.49 19.66 -4.96
CA ILE A 92 19.27 18.67 -3.89
C ILE A 92 20.54 18.46 -3.06
N ASP A 93 21.72 18.51 -3.68
CA ASP A 93 22.99 18.28 -2.99
C ASP A 93 23.28 19.38 -1.95
N GLU A 94 23.00 20.64 -2.29
CA GLU A 94 23.07 21.76 -1.35
C GLU A 94 22.06 21.58 -0.21
N ALA A 95 20.85 21.11 -0.54
CA ALA A 95 19.80 20.89 0.45
C ALA A 95 20.19 19.79 1.46
N ILE A 96 20.67 18.64 0.98
CA ILE A 96 21.13 17.52 1.80
C ILE A 96 22.45 17.85 2.51
N GLY A 97 23.27 18.76 1.97
CA GLY A 97 24.49 19.21 2.63
C GLY A 97 24.24 19.91 3.96
N ASN A 98 23.02 20.40 4.22
CA ASN A 98 22.64 20.92 5.53
C ASN A 98 22.41 19.78 6.54
N THR A 99 23.15 19.79 7.65
CA THR A 99 23.13 18.72 8.66
C THR A 99 21.75 18.49 9.28
N THR A 100 20.95 19.55 9.44
CA THR A 100 19.59 19.44 10.00
C THR A 100 18.63 18.83 8.99
N VAL A 101 18.72 19.25 7.72
CA VAL A 101 17.93 18.66 6.62
C VAL A 101 18.28 17.18 6.44
N ALA A 102 19.57 16.84 6.38
CA ALA A 102 20.03 15.46 6.23
C ALA A 102 19.51 14.57 7.37
N LYS A 103 19.55 15.07 8.61
CA LYS A 103 19.03 14.34 9.76
C LYS A 103 17.53 14.07 9.61
N ILE A 104 16.72 15.10 9.42
CA ILE A 104 15.26 14.95 9.29
C ILE A 104 14.89 14.04 8.12
N PHE A 105 15.56 14.21 6.97
CA PHE A 105 15.34 13.36 5.80
C PHE A 105 15.67 11.88 6.07
N ASN A 106 16.78 11.60 6.75
CA ASN A 106 17.17 10.23 7.09
C ASN A 106 16.23 9.62 8.14
N ASP A 107 15.88 10.37 9.18
CA ASP A 107 14.91 9.95 10.19
C ASP A 107 13.57 9.58 9.49
N SER A 108 13.05 10.46 8.62
CA SER A 108 11.83 10.22 7.84
C SER A 108 11.92 9.00 6.92
N LYS A 109 13.09 8.72 6.34
CA LYS A 109 13.28 7.50 5.55
C LYS A 109 13.22 6.26 6.41
N GLU A 110 13.91 6.25 7.55
CA GLU A 110 13.89 5.12 8.49
C GLU A 110 12.48 4.87 9.01
N PHE A 111 11.77 5.94 9.36
CA PHE A 111 10.37 5.89 9.75
C PHE A 111 9.49 5.25 8.67
N LEU A 112 9.58 5.72 7.42
CA LEU A 112 8.80 5.14 6.31
C LEU A 112 9.15 3.67 6.10
N MET A 113 10.44 3.32 6.07
CA MET A 113 10.88 1.94 5.84
C MET A 113 10.38 1.01 6.93
N HIS A 114 10.46 1.42 8.20
CA HIS A 114 9.97 0.63 9.32
C HIS A 114 8.48 0.33 9.16
N TRP A 115 7.65 1.35 9.01
CA TRP A 115 6.20 1.15 8.91
C TRP A 115 5.80 0.44 7.63
N ALA A 116 6.40 0.75 6.49
CA ALA A 116 6.15 0.03 5.24
C ALA A 116 6.44 -1.47 5.38
N THR A 117 7.52 -1.84 6.07
CA THR A 117 7.85 -3.25 6.36
C THR A 117 6.79 -3.88 7.26
N VAL A 118 6.36 -3.19 8.33
CA VAL A 118 5.30 -3.68 9.23
C VAL A 118 3.97 -3.90 8.50
N TYR A 119 3.56 -2.98 7.61
CA TYR A 119 2.37 -3.19 6.77
C TYR A 119 2.57 -4.34 5.78
N ALA A 120 3.74 -4.43 5.14
CA ALA A 120 4.05 -5.50 4.20
C ALA A 120 3.99 -6.88 4.89
N ASP A 121 4.48 -7.00 6.11
CA ASP A 121 4.42 -8.23 6.89
C ASP A 121 2.97 -8.64 7.20
N VAL A 122 2.04 -7.72 7.36
CA VAL A 122 0.62 -8.07 7.57
C VAL A 122 -0.07 -8.42 6.25
N ILE A 123 0.21 -7.67 5.18
CA ILE A 123 -0.41 -7.89 3.88
C ILE A 123 0.10 -9.19 3.25
N PHE A 124 1.41 -9.44 3.31
CA PHE A 124 2.06 -10.57 2.65
C PHE A 124 2.43 -11.70 3.62
N GLY A 125 2.44 -11.46 4.94
CA GLY A 125 2.72 -12.49 5.94
C GLY A 125 1.58 -13.49 6.01
N LYS A 126 1.76 -14.60 5.32
CA LYS A 126 0.86 -15.76 5.28
C LYS A 126 -0.59 -15.40 4.87
N MET A 127 -0.72 -14.79 3.71
CA MET A 127 -1.68 -15.34 2.74
C MET A 127 -1.01 -16.63 2.23
N ILE A 128 -1.51 -17.85 2.34
CA ILE A 128 -2.85 -18.32 2.06
C ILE A 128 -2.96 -19.73 2.70
N LYS A 129 -3.90 -19.99 3.61
CA LYS A 129 -4.52 -21.34 3.61
C LYS A 129 -5.65 -21.23 2.59
N TYR A 130 -5.36 -21.62 1.36
CA TYR A 130 -6.39 -21.71 0.33
C TYR A 130 -7.39 -22.75 0.87
N PRO A 131 -8.70 -22.44 0.95
CA PRO A 131 -9.67 -23.50 1.15
C PRO A 131 -9.56 -24.56 0.05
#